data_AF-A0A6S7HNV0-F1
#
_entry.id   AF-A0A6S7HNV0-F1
#
_cell.length_a   1.000
_cell.length_b   1.000
_cell.length_c   1.000
_cell.angle_alpha   90.00
_cell.angle_beta   90.00
_cell.angle_gamma   90.00
#
_symmetry.space_group_name_H-M   'P 1'
#
loop_
_entity.id
_entity.type
_entity.pdbx_description
1 polymer ?
#
loop_
_entity_poly.entity_id
_entity_poly.type
_entity_poly.pdbx_seq_one_letter_code
_entity_poly.pdbx_strand_id
1 'polypeptide(L)'
;MKWQRGDISIIFNGEAEGVKSFAILDNEKKVFQRMQDEESDAEIDEEVDLLMSCDIVSATMSTKPITFSRSQDGWFFKEDKIENIGSYVANVYDVNGMTLVTRKRREHLTQEDIVKNKAMLESISKGSNTMDAVPELQRKRSLVPPTVQHYTWETYINCETENITTLGRKTTIKEDKKTIKATVAMNEDFPLKLEPLLNVLEVIAPFKHFDKLKEFVSMKLPPGFPVRVEIPVLPTIVARVTFQKFEPDMSIPDSRYFIPRDYKEDPHRFPDL
;
A
#
# COMPACT_ATOMS: atom_id res chain seq x y z
N MET A 1 -4.56 -18.07 0.06
CA MET A 1 -5.40 -16.89 0.35
C MET A 1 -6.85 -17.22 0.06
N LYS A 2 -7.68 -17.33 1.10
CA LYS A 2 -9.13 -17.45 0.96
C LYS A 2 -9.66 -16.01 0.93
N TRP A 3 -10.10 -15.53 -0.23
CA TRP A 3 -10.72 -14.21 -0.33
C TRP A 3 -11.91 -14.18 0.64
N GLN A 4 -11.82 -13.39 1.71
CA GLN A 4 -12.99 -13.09 2.51
C GLN A 4 -13.77 -12.03 1.75
N ARG A 5 -14.89 -12.45 1.18
CA ARG A 5 -15.87 -11.55 0.58
C ARG A 5 -16.86 -11.22 1.69
N GLY A 6 -16.97 -9.95 2.05
CA GLY A 6 -17.98 -9.44 2.97
C GLY A 6 -18.83 -8.38 2.28
N ASP A 7 -20.06 -8.20 2.75
CA ASP A 7 -20.90 -7.06 2.38
C ASP A 7 -20.52 -5.85 3.26
N ILE A 8 -19.49 -5.14 2.82
CA ILE A 8 -18.88 -4.01 3.55
C ILE A 8 -19.22 -2.70 2.84
N SER A 9 -19.57 -1.67 3.60
CA SER A 9 -19.77 -0.31 3.09
C SER A 9 -18.88 0.68 3.82
N ILE A 10 -18.28 1.62 3.11
CA ILE A 10 -17.47 2.70 3.70
C ILE A 10 -18.24 4.00 3.49
N ILE A 11 -18.51 4.71 4.58
CA ILE A 11 -19.21 6.00 4.58
C ILE A 11 -18.18 7.08 4.94
N PHE A 12 -18.06 8.07 4.06
CA PHE A 12 -17.30 9.28 4.30
C PHE A 12 -18.25 10.48 4.41
N ASN A 13 -18.15 11.22 5.51
CA ASN A 13 -18.85 12.47 5.72
C ASN A 13 -17.84 13.63 5.73
N GLY A 14 -17.79 14.37 4.62
CA GLY A 14 -16.89 15.53 4.46
C GLY A 14 -17.24 16.74 5.32
N GLU A 15 -18.39 16.76 5.98
CA GLU A 15 -18.79 17.83 6.92
C GLU A 15 -18.39 17.52 8.37
N ALA A 16 -17.97 16.30 8.68
CA ALA A 16 -17.58 15.88 10.02
C ALA A 16 -16.05 15.97 10.23
N GLU A 17 -15.64 16.33 11.44
CA GLU A 17 -14.21 16.42 11.81
C GLU A 17 -13.67 15.10 12.37
N GLY A 18 -12.40 14.79 12.06
CA GLY A 18 -11.62 13.69 12.64
C GLY A 18 -12.26 12.30 12.47
N VAL A 19 -12.19 11.49 13.53
CA VAL A 19 -12.74 10.13 13.70
C VAL A 19 -14.22 9.98 13.24
N LYS A 20 -15.00 11.06 13.23
CA LYS A 20 -16.42 11.03 12.83
C LYS A 20 -16.64 11.08 11.32
N SER A 21 -15.61 11.45 10.55
CA SER A 21 -15.68 11.57 9.10
C SER A 21 -15.73 10.23 8.39
N PHE A 22 -15.25 9.14 9.01
CA PHE A 22 -15.22 7.81 8.39
C PHE A 22 -15.90 6.75 9.26
N ALA A 23 -16.70 5.90 8.61
CA ALA A 23 -17.26 4.69 9.21
C ALA A 23 -17.24 3.53 8.22
N ILE A 24 -16.91 2.35 8.71
CA ILE A 24 -16.93 1.09 7.96
C ILE A 24 -18.04 0.22 8.53
N LEU A 25 -18.93 -0.27 7.67
CA LEU A 25 -20.13 -1.02 8.02
C LEU A 25 -19.96 -2.47 7.58
N ASP A 26 -20.29 -3.41 8.46
CA ASP A 26 -20.53 -4.80 8.12
C ASP A 26 -22.04 -5.02 8.03
N ASN A 27 -22.54 -5.17 6.80
CA ASN A 27 -23.98 -5.30 6.54
C ASN A 27 -24.54 -6.68 6.94
N GLU A 28 -23.71 -7.72 6.97
CA GLU A 28 -24.12 -9.06 7.38
C GLU A 28 -24.36 -9.11 8.90
N LYS A 29 -23.46 -8.48 9.67
CA LYS A 29 -23.55 -8.41 11.14
C LYS A 29 -24.36 -7.22 11.65
N LYS A 30 -24.69 -6.26 10.78
CA LYS A 30 -25.33 -4.99 11.14
C LYS A 30 -24.55 -4.24 12.22
N VAL A 31 -23.25 -4.13 12.04
CA VAL A 31 -22.37 -3.36 12.92
C VAL A 31 -21.56 -2.36 12.11
N PHE A 32 -21.04 -1.33 12.79
CA PHE A 32 -20.13 -0.36 12.18
C PHE A 32 -18.98 -0.03 13.12
N GLN A 33 -17.85 0.33 12.54
CA GLN A 33 -16.68 0.83 13.24
C GLN A 33 -16.37 2.22 12.70
N ARG A 34 -16.15 3.20 13.58
CA ARG A 34 -15.57 4.48 13.19
C ARG A 34 -14.05 4.34 13.19
N MET A 35 -13.39 5.09 12.32
CA MET A 35 -11.93 5.07 12.23
C MET A 35 -11.35 5.56 13.55
N GLN A 36 -10.72 4.68 14.33
CA GLN A 36 -10.10 5.05 15.60
C GLN A 36 -8.71 5.63 15.30
N ASP A 37 -8.39 6.78 15.88
CA ASP A 37 -7.03 7.34 15.87
C ASP A 37 -6.17 6.78 17.02
N GLU A 38 -6.78 6.11 18.01
CA GLU A 38 -6.11 5.62 19.21
C GLU A 38 -5.95 4.09 19.15
N GLU A 39 -4.73 3.63 18.86
CA GLU A 39 -4.32 2.24 19.04
C GLU A 39 -4.24 1.92 20.54
N SER A 40 -4.69 0.73 20.94
CA SER A 40 -4.57 0.27 22.32
C SER A 40 -3.11 -0.03 22.68
N ASP A 41 -2.74 0.07 23.96
CA ASP A 41 -1.40 -0.29 24.44
C ASP A 41 -0.98 -1.72 24.03
N ALA A 42 -1.94 -2.64 23.90
CA ALA A 42 -1.69 -4.01 23.48
C ALA A 42 -1.36 -4.12 21.98
N GLU A 43 -2.09 -3.40 21.12
CA GLU A 43 -1.81 -3.33 19.68
C GLU A 43 -0.46 -2.66 19.42
N ILE A 44 -0.14 -1.61 20.18
CA ILE A 44 1.16 -0.95 20.12
C ILE A 44 2.27 -1.92 20.55
N ASP A 45 2.09 -2.66 21.65
CA ASP A 45 3.08 -3.65 22.11
C ASP A 45 3.31 -4.75 21.06
N GLU A 46 2.24 -5.25 20.42
CA GLU A 46 2.33 -6.24 19.33
C GLU A 46 3.05 -5.68 18.09
N GLU A 47 2.74 -4.44 17.68
CA GLU A 47 3.43 -3.77 16.57
C GLU A 47 4.91 -3.57 16.89
N VAL A 48 5.25 -3.16 18.11
CA VAL A 48 6.63 -3.01 18.56
C VAL A 48 7.38 -4.34 18.49
N ASP A 49 6.79 -5.43 18.97
CA ASP A 49 7.41 -6.76 18.92
C ASP A 49 7.62 -7.25 17.48
N LEU A 50 6.67 -6.95 16.58
CA LEU A 50 6.82 -7.21 15.16
C LEU A 50 7.98 -6.42 14.56
N LEU A 51 8.01 -5.11 14.78
CA LEU A 51 9.07 -4.22 14.27
C LEU A 51 10.45 -4.60 14.83
N MET A 52 10.51 -5.10 16.06
CA MET A 52 11.74 -5.55 16.72
C MET A 52 12.28 -6.88 16.18
N SER A 53 11.44 -7.67 15.49
CA SER A 53 11.80 -8.97 14.91
C SER A 53 11.89 -8.95 13.38
N CYS A 54 11.29 -7.95 12.73
CA CYS A 54 11.21 -7.85 11.27
C CYS A 54 12.17 -6.81 10.67
N ASP A 55 12.50 -6.98 9.39
CA ASP A 55 13.15 -5.92 8.61
C ASP A 55 12.28 -4.66 8.67
N ILE A 56 12.85 -3.50 9.02
CA ILE A 56 12.15 -2.23 8.81
C ILE A 56 12.30 -1.90 7.33
N VAL A 57 11.20 -1.96 6.58
CA VAL A 57 11.20 -1.81 5.12
C VAL A 57 10.56 -0.49 4.72
N SER A 58 11.30 0.28 3.91
CA SER A 58 10.75 1.40 3.16
C SER A 58 10.80 1.09 1.67
N ALA A 59 9.66 1.09 1.00
CA ALA A 59 9.55 0.90 -0.45
C ALA A 59 9.04 2.18 -1.11
N THR A 60 9.81 2.70 -2.05
CA THR A 60 9.47 3.90 -2.83
C THR A 60 9.53 3.60 -4.31
N MET A 61 8.54 4.07 -5.06
CA MET A 61 8.50 3.94 -6.50
C MET A 61 9.03 5.22 -7.14
N SER A 62 10.03 5.10 -8.01
CA SER A 62 10.37 6.21 -8.91
C SER A 62 9.44 6.19 -10.11
N THR A 63 8.79 7.31 -10.36
CA THR A 63 7.81 7.50 -11.44
C THR A 63 8.27 8.53 -12.47
N LYS A 64 9.53 9.01 -12.40
CA LYS A 64 10.04 10.07 -13.29
C LYS A 64 11.47 9.79 -13.77
N PRO A 65 11.73 9.76 -15.09
CA PRO A 65 10.76 9.76 -16.19
C PRO A 65 10.15 8.36 -16.40
N ILE A 66 8.82 8.28 -16.59
CA ILE A 66 8.14 7.08 -17.11
C ILE A 66 7.66 7.33 -18.54
N THR A 67 7.57 6.27 -19.34
CA THR A 67 7.01 6.30 -20.69
C THR A 67 6.08 5.11 -20.91
N PHE A 68 5.18 5.22 -21.88
CA PHE A 68 4.21 4.19 -22.20
C PHE A 68 4.50 3.63 -23.60
N SER A 69 4.42 2.31 -23.75
CA SER A 69 4.49 1.62 -25.04
C SER A 69 3.35 0.62 -25.16
N ARG A 70 2.88 0.36 -26.39
CA ARG A 70 1.89 -0.69 -26.63
C ARG A 70 2.46 -2.03 -26.18
N SER A 71 1.72 -2.71 -25.31
CA SER A 71 2.05 -4.10 -24.95
C SER A 71 1.73 -4.96 -26.17
N GLN A 72 2.53 -5.98 -26.46
CA GLN A 72 2.39 -6.80 -27.66
C GLN A 72 2.38 -8.28 -27.33
N ASP A 73 1.50 -9.05 -27.97
CA ASP A 73 1.43 -10.51 -27.89
C ASP A 73 1.97 -11.13 -29.19
N GLY A 74 2.44 -12.38 -29.08
CA GLY A 74 2.90 -13.19 -30.22
C GLY A 74 4.42 -13.28 -30.39
N TRP A 75 4.91 -14.50 -30.62
CA TRP A 75 6.35 -14.79 -30.73
C TRP A 75 6.91 -14.48 -32.14
N PHE A 76 6.11 -14.70 -33.19
CA PHE A 76 6.53 -14.53 -34.59
C PHE A 76 5.89 -13.35 -35.30
N PHE A 77 4.64 -13.04 -34.96
CA PHE A 77 3.94 -11.84 -35.39
C PHE A 77 3.52 -11.11 -34.12
N LYS A 78 4.08 -9.91 -33.93
CA LYS A 78 3.75 -9.08 -32.77
C LYS A 78 2.52 -8.26 -33.12
N GLU A 79 1.45 -8.46 -32.36
CA GLU A 79 0.24 -7.64 -32.45
C GLU A 79 0.04 -6.88 -31.14
N ASP A 80 -0.52 -5.68 -31.26
CA ASP A 80 -0.85 -4.86 -30.12
C ASP A 80 -1.90 -5.56 -29.25
N LYS A 81 -1.59 -5.64 -27.96
CA LYS A 81 -2.41 -6.36 -27.00
C LYS A 81 -3.67 -5.58 -26.66
N ILE A 82 -4.80 -6.26 -26.83
CA ILE A 82 -6.14 -5.81 -26.46
C ILE A 82 -6.71 -6.83 -25.48
N GLU A 83 -7.30 -6.36 -24.39
CA GLU A 83 -7.91 -7.21 -23.36
C GLU A 83 -9.34 -6.77 -23.05
N ASN A 84 -10.21 -7.73 -22.76
CA ASN A 84 -11.55 -7.45 -22.23
C ASN A 84 -11.47 -7.38 -20.70
N ILE A 85 -11.63 -6.19 -20.13
CA ILE A 85 -11.69 -5.96 -18.68
C ILE A 85 -13.16 -5.75 -18.31
N GLY A 86 -13.80 -6.80 -17.78
CA GLY A 86 -15.25 -6.76 -17.57
C GLY A 86 -15.99 -6.63 -18.90
N SER A 87 -16.76 -5.55 -19.06
CA SER A 87 -17.45 -5.22 -20.31
C SER A 87 -16.67 -4.29 -21.25
N TYR A 88 -15.42 -3.93 -20.92
CA TYR A 88 -14.65 -2.91 -21.65
C TYR A 88 -13.54 -3.53 -22.48
N VAL A 89 -13.46 -3.16 -23.76
CA VAL A 89 -12.35 -3.53 -24.65
C VAL A 89 -11.22 -2.53 -24.45
N ALA A 90 -10.10 -2.96 -23.90
CA ALA A 90 -9.03 -2.08 -23.45
C ALA A 90 -7.71 -2.32 -24.18
N ASN A 91 -7.08 -1.21 -24.54
CA ASN A 91 -5.76 -1.13 -25.11
C ASN A 91 -4.71 -1.29 -24.00
N VAL A 92 -3.86 -2.32 -24.06
CA VAL A 92 -2.86 -2.57 -23.01
C VAL A 92 -1.53 -1.87 -23.31
N TYR A 93 -0.97 -1.19 -22.31
CA TYR A 93 0.30 -0.50 -22.37
C TYR A 93 1.24 -1.01 -21.28
N ASP A 94 2.51 -1.17 -21.65
CA ASP A 94 3.59 -1.36 -20.70
C ASP A 94 4.05 0.00 -20.19
N VAL A 95 4.25 0.11 -18.88
CA VAL A 95 4.82 1.30 -18.23
C VAL A 95 6.33 1.08 -18.06
N ASN A 96 7.12 1.90 -18.75
CA ASN A 96 8.57 1.82 -18.78
C ASN A 96 9.19 2.89 -17.86
N GLY A 97 10.41 2.62 -17.37
CA GLY A 97 11.17 3.56 -16.54
C GLY A 97 10.85 3.52 -15.04
N MET A 98 9.87 2.70 -14.62
CA MET A 98 9.55 2.52 -13.21
C MET A 98 10.67 1.74 -12.49
N THR A 99 11.15 2.30 -11.38
CA THR A 99 12.14 1.66 -10.51
C THR A 99 11.60 1.58 -9.09
N LEU A 100 11.49 0.36 -8.56
CA LEU A 100 11.20 0.13 -7.16
C LEU A 100 12.51 0.20 -6.37
N VAL A 101 12.60 1.16 -5.46
CA VAL A 101 13.71 1.29 -4.50
C VAL A 101 13.21 0.77 -3.16
N THR A 102 13.80 -0.33 -2.71
CA THR A 102 13.51 -0.93 -1.40
C THR A 102 14.70 -0.74 -0.48
N ARG A 103 14.48 -0.12 0.68
CA ARG A 103 15.49 0.06 1.73
C ARG A 103 15.08 -0.76 2.94
N LYS A 104 16.03 -1.50 3.50
CA LYS A 104 15.82 -2.33 4.69
C LYS A 104 16.81 -1.92 5.78
N ARG A 105 16.31 -1.65 6.99
CA ARG A 105 17.14 -1.46 8.20
C ARG A 105 17.09 -2.73 9.06
N ARG A 106 18.26 -3.09 9.58
CA ARG A 106 18.49 -4.40 10.23
C ARG A 106 19.40 -4.34 11.46
N GLU A 107 19.84 -3.16 11.88
CA GLU A 107 20.76 -3.00 13.03
C GLU A 107 20.17 -3.44 14.37
N HIS A 108 18.85 -3.59 14.46
CA HIS A 108 18.15 -4.11 15.64
C HIS A 108 17.98 -5.63 15.61
N LEU A 109 18.20 -6.27 14.45
CA LEU A 109 17.93 -7.68 14.25
C LEU A 109 19.12 -8.55 14.63
N THR A 110 18.82 -9.72 15.22
CA THR A 110 19.81 -10.77 15.40
C THR A 110 20.05 -11.53 14.09
N GLN A 111 21.13 -12.32 14.03
CA GLN A 111 21.39 -13.17 12.87
C GLN A 111 20.27 -14.19 12.63
N GLU A 112 19.65 -14.69 13.71
CA GLU A 112 18.49 -15.59 13.63
C GLU A 112 17.28 -14.89 13.03
N ASP A 113 16.98 -13.66 13.47
CA ASP A 113 15.88 -12.85 12.93
C ASP A 113 16.09 -12.60 11.42
N ILE A 114 17.31 -12.29 10.99
CA ILE A 114 17.64 -12.08 9.57
C ILE A 114 17.37 -13.34 8.75
N VAL A 115 17.73 -14.52 9.26
CA VAL A 115 17.49 -15.81 8.58
C VAL A 115 15.99 -16.11 8.52
N LYS A 116 15.26 -15.91 9.62
CA LYS A 116 13.79 -16.08 9.68
C LYS A 116 13.08 -15.16 8.69
N ASN A 117 13.43 -13.88 8.67
CA ASN A 117 12.84 -12.89 7.76
C ASN A 117 13.10 -13.23 6.29
N LYS A 118 14.28 -13.77 5.97
CA LYS A 118 14.59 -14.24 4.61
C LYS A 118 13.72 -15.44 4.22
N ALA A 119 13.59 -16.42 5.10
CA ALA A 119 12.76 -17.61 4.86
C ALA A 119 11.28 -17.24 4.70
N MET A 120 10.78 -16.31 5.53
CA MET A 120 9.42 -15.78 5.43
C MET A 120 9.18 -15.14 4.06
N LEU A 121 10.06 -14.24 3.61
CA LEU A 121 9.95 -13.60 2.30
C LEU A 121 10.00 -14.61 1.14
N GLU A 122 10.83 -15.65 1.24
CA GLU A 122 10.91 -16.73 0.26
C GLU A 122 9.62 -17.56 0.22
N SER A 123 9.01 -17.83 1.38
CA SER A 123 7.74 -18.58 1.49
C SER A 123 6.57 -17.81 0.88
N ILE A 124 6.48 -16.50 1.15
CA ILE A 124 5.51 -15.59 0.52
C ILE A 124 5.73 -15.58 -0.99
N SER A 125 6.99 -15.55 -1.43
CA SER A 125 7.31 -15.50 -2.85
C SER A 125 6.95 -16.78 -3.61
N LYS A 126 6.88 -17.91 -2.90
CA LYS A 126 6.46 -19.21 -3.46
C LYS A 126 4.95 -19.46 -3.31
N GLY A 127 4.19 -18.50 -2.79
CA GLY A 127 2.73 -18.62 -2.62
C GLY A 127 2.30 -19.58 -1.52
N SER A 128 3.18 -19.85 -0.53
CA SER A 128 2.84 -20.65 0.65
C SER A 128 1.78 -19.94 1.52
N ASN A 129 0.96 -20.69 2.25
CA ASN A 129 -0.06 -20.12 3.14
C ASN A 129 0.60 -19.16 4.15
N THR A 130 0.13 -17.91 4.16
CA THR A 130 0.73 -16.80 4.90
C THR A 130 0.57 -16.90 6.41
N MET A 131 -0.45 -17.62 6.90
CA MET A 131 -0.74 -17.68 8.34
C MET A 131 0.21 -18.62 9.11
N ASP A 132 0.71 -19.69 8.48
CA ASP A 132 1.70 -20.59 9.10
C ASP A 132 3.13 -20.03 9.04
N ALA A 133 3.33 -18.93 8.30
CA ALA A 133 4.63 -18.30 8.07
C ALA A 133 4.85 -17.04 8.91
N VAL A 134 3.83 -16.53 9.60
CA VAL A 134 4.00 -15.46 10.59
C VAL A 134 4.65 -16.10 11.82
N PRO A 135 5.88 -15.70 12.20
CA PRO A 135 6.50 -16.23 13.41
C PRO A 135 5.61 -15.93 14.62
N GLU A 136 5.54 -16.85 15.59
CA GLU A 136 5.02 -16.50 16.91
C GLU A 136 5.75 -15.24 17.40
N LEU A 137 4.99 -14.16 17.58
CA LEU A 137 5.49 -12.89 18.11
C LEU A 137 5.85 -13.11 19.57
N GLN A 138 7.13 -13.41 19.82
CA GLN A 138 7.67 -13.47 21.17
C GLN A 138 8.13 -12.07 21.56
N ARG A 139 7.65 -11.60 22.72
CA ARG A 139 8.04 -10.31 23.26
C ARG A 139 9.55 -10.13 23.29
N LYS A 140 10.05 -9.14 22.58
CA LYS A 140 11.49 -8.87 22.49
C LYS A 140 11.92 -8.01 23.68
N ARG A 141 13.07 -8.35 24.27
CA ARG A 141 13.70 -7.45 25.25
C ARG A 141 14.21 -6.20 24.54
N SER A 142 14.22 -5.08 25.25
CA SER A 142 14.83 -3.84 24.77
C SER A 142 16.27 -4.08 24.32
N LEU A 143 16.65 -3.41 23.24
CA LEU A 143 17.97 -3.54 22.66
C LEU A 143 19.02 -2.94 23.61
N VAL A 144 20.24 -3.48 23.58
CA VAL A 144 21.36 -2.92 24.34
C VAL A 144 21.61 -1.47 23.89
N PRO A 145 21.74 -0.50 24.82
CA PRO A 145 22.06 0.88 24.47
C PRO A 145 23.31 0.97 23.57
N PRO A 146 23.33 1.88 22.58
CA PRO A 146 24.52 2.09 21.77
C PRO A 146 25.68 2.63 22.62
N THR A 147 26.91 2.42 22.16
CA THR A 147 28.10 3.00 22.79
C THR A 147 27.96 4.52 22.85
N VAL A 148 28.12 5.08 24.05
CA VAL A 148 28.10 6.54 24.24
C VAL A 148 29.27 7.15 23.48
N GLN A 149 28.96 8.07 22.56
CA GLN A 149 29.97 8.81 21.84
C GLN A 149 30.24 10.14 22.55
N HIS A 150 31.51 10.47 22.74
CA HIS A 150 31.92 11.72 23.39
C HIS A 150 32.10 12.81 22.32
N TYR A 151 31.03 13.55 22.03
CA TYR A 151 31.06 14.75 21.19
C TYR A 151 30.76 15.99 22.04
N THR A 152 31.53 17.06 21.84
CA THR A 152 31.11 18.38 22.33
C THR A 152 30.16 19.02 21.33
N TRP A 153 29.39 20.00 21.80
CA TRP A 153 28.50 20.77 20.95
C TRP A 153 29.27 21.47 19.82
N GLU A 154 30.45 22.00 20.13
CA GLU A 154 31.34 22.67 19.18
C GLU A 154 31.86 21.71 18.11
N THR A 155 32.19 20.47 18.48
CA THR A 155 32.58 19.45 17.49
C THR A 155 31.41 19.09 16.59
N TYR A 156 30.19 18.96 17.14
CA TYR A 156 29.00 18.61 16.37
C TYR A 156 28.62 19.69 15.34
N ILE A 157 28.56 20.96 15.76
CA ILE A 157 28.09 22.06 14.90
C ILE A 157 29.08 22.43 13.78
N ASN A 158 30.38 22.18 14.01
CA ASN A 158 31.43 22.47 13.04
C ASN A 158 31.85 21.23 12.23
N CYS A 159 31.20 20.08 12.42
CA CYS A 159 31.50 18.87 11.67
C CYS A 159 30.99 19.00 10.23
N GLU A 160 31.84 18.68 9.26
CA GLU A 160 31.39 18.54 7.87
C GLU A 160 30.40 17.37 7.76
N THR A 161 29.34 17.53 6.96
CA THR A 161 28.24 16.56 6.82
C THR A 161 28.71 15.13 6.53
N GLU A 162 29.81 14.99 5.79
CA GLU A 162 30.41 13.70 5.41
C GLU A 162 31.13 13.00 6.58
N ASN A 163 31.51 13.75 7.61
CA ASN A 163 32.25 13.27 8.79
C ASN A 163 31.36 13.14 10.04
N ILE A 164 30.06 13.47 9.94
CA ILE A 164 29.14 13.34 11.07
C ILE A 164 29.01 11.88 11.47
N THR A 165 29.42 11.63 12.70
CA THR A 165 29.42 10.30 13.29
C THR A 165 28.05 10.07 13.95
N THR A 166 27.47 8.89 13.76
CA THR A 166 26.12 8.61 14.27
C THR A 166 26.13 8.54 15.80
N LEU A 167 25.36 9.42 16.45
CA LEU A 167 25.22 9.45 17.92
C LEU A 167 24.43 8.24 18.45
N GLY A 168 23.60 7.63 17.61
CA GLY A 168 22.84 6.41 17.91
C GLY A 168 23.53 5.14 17.46
N ARG A 169 22.79 4.03 17.43
CA ARG A 169 23.29 2.77 16.87
C ARG A 169 23.62 2.94 15.38
N LYS A 170 24.78 2.45 14.96
CA LYS A 170 25.19 2.41 13.56
C LYS A 170 24.15 1.65 12.73
N THR A 171 23.53 2.34 11.78
CA THR A 171 22.48 1.76 10.92
C THR A 171 23.05 0.74 9.96
N THR A 172 22.37 -0.39 9.82
CA THR A 172 22.69 -1.43 8.83
C THR A 172 21.63 -1.37 7.74
N ILE A 173 21.93 -0.66 6.66
CA ILE A 173 20.99 -0.42 5.56
C ILE A 173 21.35 -1.30 4.37
N LYS A 174 20.36 -2.03 3.85
CA LYS A 174 20.44 -2.67 2.54
C LYS A 174 19.47 -1.97 1.59
N GLU A 175 20.00 -1.39 0.51
CA GLU A 175 19.22 -0.82 -0.57
C GLU A 175 19.21 -1.77 -1.76
N ASP A 176 18.04 -2.00 -2.34
CA ASP A 176 17.84 -2.74 -3.58
C ASP A 176 17.06 -1.86 -4.56
N LYS A 177 17.54 -1.79 -5.80
CA LYS A 177 16.89 -1.05 -6.90
C LYS A 177 16.57 -2.03 -8.00
N LYS A 178 15.28 -2.13 -8.33
CA LYS A 178 14.82 -3.03 -9.38
C LYS A 178 13.93 -2.27 -10.36
N THR A 179 14.31 -2.31 -11.64
CA THR A 179 13.40 -1.92 -12.71
C THR A 179 12.24 -2.91 -12.73
N ILE A 180 11.02 -2.38 -12.65
CA ILE A 180 9.82 -3.20 -12.64
C ILE A 180 9.02 -2.97 -13.91
N LYS A 181 8.27 -4.01 -14.30
CA LYS A 181 7.26 -3.91 -15.35
C LYS A 181 5.92 -3.68 -14.68
N ALA A 182 5.24 -2.62 -15.06
CA ALA A 182 3.85 -2.38 -14.71
C ALA A 182 3.04 -2.33 -16.01
N THR A 183 1.75 -2.60 -15.90
CA THR A 183 0.84 -2.54 -17.05
C THR A 183 -0.37 -1.69 -16.73
N VAL A 184 -0.86 -0.98 -17.74
CA VAL A 184 -2.10 -0.21 -17.67
C VAL A 184 -2.96 -0.56 -18.88
N ALA A 185 -4.24 -0.86 -18.65
CA ALA A 185 -5.21 -1.06 -19.73
C ALA A 185 -6.11 0.18 -19.82
N MET A 186 -6.17 0.77 -21.01
CA MET A 186 -6.85 2.02 -21.28
C MET A 186 -8.07 1.80 -22.18
N ASN A 187 -9.20 2.43 -21.86
CA ASN A 187 -10.39 2.41 -22.69
C ASN A 187 -10.82 3.85 -23.01
N GLU A 188 -10.91 4.20 -24.30
CA GLU A 188 -11.22 5.56 -24.75
C GLU A 188 -12.71 5.90 -24.58
N ASP A 189 -13.58 4.90 -24.69
CA ASP A 189 -15.04 5.05 -24.61
C ASP A 189 -15.58 4.91 -23.18
N PHE A 190 -14.71 4.97 -22.17
CA PHE A 190 -15.13 4.75 -20.79
C PHE A 190 -16.04 5.91 -20.35
N PRO A 191 -17.20 5.62 -19.73
CA PRO A 191 -18.19 6.66 -19.42
C PRO A 191 -17.73 7.65 -18.32
N LEU A 192 -16.78 7.27 -17.47
CA LEU A 192 -16.22 8.15 -16.45
C LEU A 192 -14.95 8.84 -16.96
N LYS A 193 -14.82 10.14 -16.69
CA LYS A 193 -13.57 10.87 -16.92
C LYS A 193 -12.60 10.70 -15.76
N LEU A 194 -11.37 11.18 -15.93
CA LEU A 194 -10.32 11.01 -14.92
C LEU A 194 -10.53 11.90 -13.68
N GLU A 195 -11.11 13.08 -13.85
CA GLU A 195 -11.22 14.09 -12.80
C GLU A 195 -12.04 13.63 -11.59
N PRO A 196 -13.24 13.00 -11.76
CA PRO A 196 -13.97 12.43 -10.63
C PRO A 196 -13.18 11.37 -9.87
N LEU A 197 -12.40 10.52 -10.57
CA LEU A 197 -11.56 9.52 -9.92
C LEU A 197 -10.49 10.18 -9.05
N LEU A 198 -9.83 11.23 -9.55
CA LEU A 198 -8.82 11.96 -8.79
C LEU A 198 -9.39 12.58 -7.51
N ASN A 199 -10.63 13.10 -7.56
CA ASN A 199 -11.32 13.61 -6.37
C ASN A 199 -11.59 12.51 -5.34
N VAL A 200 -12.02 11.32 -5.79
CA VAL A 200 -12.19 10.17 -4.90
C VAL A 200 -10.86 9.74 -4.29
N LEU A 201 -9.79 9.67 -5.10
CA LEU A 201 -8.45 9.33 -4.65
C LEU A 201 -7.89 10.36 -3.65
N GLU A 202 -8.29 11.62 -3.75
CA GLU A 202 -7.92 12.68 -2.81
C GLU A 202 -8.58 12.51 -1.45
N VAL A 203 -9.87 12.14 -1.42
CA VAL A 203 -10.58 11.87 -0.17
C VAL A 203 -10.01 10.66 0.57
N ILE A 204 -9.58 9.63 -0.17
CA ILE A 204 -8.97 8.42 0.40
C ILE A 204 -7.44 8.50 0.48
N ALA A 205 -6.82 9.61 0.09
CA ALA A 205 -5.37 9.81 0.16
C ALA A 205 -4.78 9.65 1.57
N PRO A 206 -5.47 10.06 2.67
CA PRO A 206 -4.98 9.83 4.03
C PRO A 206 -4.72 8.36 4.37
N PHE A 207 -5.29 7.40 3.63
CA PHE A 207 -4.98 5.99 3.79
C PHE A 207 -3.61 5.64 3.20
N LYS A 208 -2.79 4.93 3.97
CA LYS A 208 -1.45 4.47 3.55
C LYS A 208 -1.54 3.82 2.15
N HIS A 209 -0.64 4.23 1.25
CA HIS A 209 -0.46 3.72 -0.13
C HIS A 209 -1.36 4.29 -1.25
N PHE A 210 -2.40 5.09 -0.98
CA PHE A 210 -3.24 5.66 -2.05
C PHE A 210 -2.64 6.90 -2.74
N ASP A 211 -1.79 7.66 -2.04
CA ASP A 211 -1.07 8.81 -2.62
C ASP A 211 -0.29 8.45 -3.89
N LYS A 212 0.34 7.27 -3.90
CA LYS A 212 1.13 6.79 -5.04
C LYS A 212 0.23 6.46 -6.24
N LEU A 213 -0.97 5.95 -5.99
CA LEU A 213 -1.95 5.70 -7.05
C LEU A 213 -2.48 7.02 -7.60
N LYS A 214 -2.80 8.00 -6.75
CA LYS A 214 -3.18 9.36 -7.16
C LYS A 214 -2.08 10.01 -8.00
N GLU A 215 -0.83 9.95 -7.57
CA GLU A 215 0.31 10.50 -8.32
C GLU A 215 0.44 9.83 -9.69
N PHE A 216 0.34 8.50 -9.76
CA PHE A 216 0.41 7.74 -11.01
C PHE A 216 -0.71 8.13 -11.98
N VAL A 217 -1.96 8.18 -11.51
CA VAL A 217 -3.13 8.53 -12.33
C VAL A 217 -3.08 9.99 -12.79
N SER A 218 -2.47 10.87 -11.99
CA SER A 218 -2.29 12.29 -12.34
C SER A 218 -1.22 12.55 -13.42
N MET A 219 -0.48 11.51 -13.85
CA MET A 219 0.50 11.64 -14.94
C MET A 219 -0.17 11.69 -16.30
N LYS A 220 0.60 11.99 -17.36
CA LYS A 220 0.13 11.89 -18.74
C LYS A 220 -0.01 10.42 -19.14
N LEU A 221 -1.13 9.82 -18.77
CA LEU A 221 -1.52 8.48 -19.20
C LEU A 221 -1.74 8.44 -20.73
N PRO A 222 -1.71 7.26 -21.36
CA PRO A 222 -2.17 7.10 -22.75
C PRO A 222 -3.64 7.54 -22.91
N PRO A 223 -4.14 7.67 -24.16
CA PRO A 223 -5.53 8.06 -24.39
C PRO A 223 -6.56 7.16 -23.69
N GLY A 224 -7.59 7.77 -23.10
CA GLY A 224 -8.71 7.09 -22.44
C GLY A 224 -8.61 7.02 -20.91
N PHE A 225 -9.44 6.16 -20.32
CA PHE A 225 -9.52 5.93 -18.87
C PHE A 225 -8.81 4.62 -18.46
N PRO A 226 -8.06 4.59 -17.34
CA PRO A 226 -7.33 3.41 -16.89
C PRO A 226 -8.26 2.37 -16.23
N VAL A 227 -8.90 1.54 -17.04
CA VAL A 227 -9.81 0.47 -16.57
C VAL A 227 -9.09 -0.67 -15.85
N ARG A 228 -7.76 -0.82 -16.01
CA ARG A 228 -6.92 -1.68 -15.18
C ARG A 228 -5.56 -1.06 -14.94
N VAL A 229 -5.09 -1.10 -13.70
CA VAL A 229 -3.73 -0.70 -13.29
C VAL A 229 -3.12 -1.85 -12.51
N GLU A 230 -1.94 -2.29 -12.93
CA GLU A 230 -1.20 -3.35 -12.26
C GLU A 230 0.24 -2.91 -11.98
N ILE A 231 0.53 -2.66 -10.70
CA ILE A 231 1.80 -2.09 -10.24
C ILE A 231 2.36 -2.95 -9.09
N PRO A 232 3.61 -3.43 -9.22
CA PRO A 232 4.33 -4.01 -8.09
C PRO A 232 4.50 -3.00 -6.93
N VAL A 233 4.01 -3.32 -5.74
CA VAL A 233 4.08 -2.41 -4.57
C VAL A 233 5.16 -2.81 -3.57
N LEU A 234 5.45 -4.11 -3.46
CA LEU A 234 6.52 -4.70 -2.65
C LEU A 234 7.15 -5.86 -3.43
N PRO A 235 8.32 -6.37 -3.03
CA PRO A 235 8.85 -7.62 -3.58
C PRO A 235 7.78 -8.71 -3.54
N THR A 236 7.48 -9.28 -4.69
CA THR A 236 6.50 -10.37 -4.89
C THR A 236 5.03 -10.00 -4.65
N ILE A 237 4.70 -8.74 -4.34
CA ILE A 237 3.32 -8.27 -4.21
C ILE A 237 3.00 -7.30 -5.33
N VAL A 238 2.00 -7.65 -6.13
CA VAL A 238 1.47 -6.82 -7.20
C VAL A 238 0.10 -6.31 -6.78
N ALA A 239 -0.05 -5.00 -6.72
CA ALA A 239 -1.36 -4.38 -6.56
C ALA A 239 -2.02 -4.31 -7.93
N ARG A 240 -3.26 -4.78 -8.01
CA ARG A 240 -4.07 -4.75 -9.23
C ARG A 240 -5.42 -4.12 -8.93
N VAL A 241 -5.69 -3.00 -9.60
CA VAL A 241 -6.97 -2.31 -9.55
C VAL A 241 -7.66 -2.49 -10.91
N THR A 242 -8.93 -2.87 -10.92
CA THR A 242 -9.73 -3.09 -12.14
C THR A 242 -11.11 -2.49 -12.02
N PHE A 243 -11.54 -1.76 -13.04
CA PHE A 243 -12.91 -1.27 -13.21
C PHE A 243 -13.67 -2.25 -14.09
N GLN A 244 -14.47 -3.12 -13.47
CA GLN A 244 -15.17 -4.20 -14.19
C GLN A 244 -16.55 -3.78 -14.71
N LYS A 245 -17.24 -2.91 -13.96
CA LYS A 245 -18.57 -2.42 -14.28
C LYS A 245 -18.76 -1.03 -13.69
N PHE A 246 -19.24 -0.10 -14.49
CA PHE A 246 -19.60 1.26 -14.08
C PHE A 246 -21.04 1.55 -14.49
N GLU A 247 -21.81 2.11 -13.56
CA GLU A 247 -23.21 2.47 -13.74
C GLU A 247 -23.39 3.95 -13.37
N PRO A 248 -23.52 4.88 -14.36
CA PRO A 248 -23.57 6.32 -14.09
C PRO A 248 -24.85 6.75 -13.37
N ASP A 249 -25.99 6.11 -13.68
CA ASP A 249 -27.32 6.56 -13.25
C ASP A 249 -27.89 5.69 -12.12
N MET A 250 -27.04 5.31 -11.18
CA MET A 250 -27.52 4.63 -9.98
C MET A 250 -28.11 5.69 -9.03
N SER A 251 -29.44 5.78 -8.99
CA SER A 251 -30.12 6.49 -7.91
C SER A 251 -29.85 5.75 -6.61
N ILE A 252 -28.84 6.23 -5.87
CA ILE A 252 -28.52 5.73 -4.54
C ILE A 252 -29.43 6.49 -3.57
N PRO A 253 -30.34 5.82 -2.83
CA PRO A 253 -31.19 6.48 -1.86
C PRO A 253 -30.36 7.20 -0.80
N ASP A 254 -30.77 8.39 -0.38
CA ASP A 254 -30.07 9.18 0.64
C ASP A 254 -29.75 8.38 1.91
N SER A 255 -30.64 7.45 2.27
CA SER A 255 -30.46 6.54 3.41
C SER A 255 -29.20 5.68 3.35
N ARG A 256 -28.61 5.46 2.17
CA ARG A 256 -27.36 4.69 1.99
C ARG A 256 -26.10 5.49 2.36
N TYR A 257 -26.20 6.81 2.49
CA TYR A 257 -25.10 7.67 2.95
C TYR A 257 -25.09 7.84 4.48
N PHE A 258 -26.03 7.20 5.18
CA PHE A 258 -26.09 7.22 6.63
C PHE A 258 -25.92 5.81 7.20
N ILE A 259 -25.36 5.76 8.41
CA ILE A 259 -25.34 4.52 9.19
C ILE A 259 -26.80 4.15 9.52
N PRO A 260 -27.28 2.95 9.15
CA PRO A 260 -28.65 2.55 9.46
C PRO A 260 -28.90 2.52 10.97
N ARG A 261 -30.10 2.91 11.39
CA ARG A 261 -30.45 3.04 12.83
C ARG A 261 -30.41 1.72 13.60
N ASP A 262 -30.52 0.59 12.91
CA ASP A 262 -30.47 -0.74 13.50
C ASP A 262 -29.04 -1.29 13.61
N TYR A 263 -28.02 -0.54 13.17
CA TYR A 263 -26.63 -0.96 13.29
C TYR A 263 -26.05 -0.57 14.65
N LYS A 264 -25.17 -1.42 15.18
CA LYS A 264 -24.48 -1.17 16.44
C LYS A 264 -23.01 -0.85 16.22
N GLU A 265 -22.47 0.06 17.01
CA GLU A 265 -21.03 0.33 16.98
C GLU A 265 -20.28 -0.86 17.59
N ASP A 266 -19.32 -1.40 16.84
CA ASP A 266 -18.39 -2.45 17.26
C ASP A 266 -16.97 -1.99 16.88
N PRO A 267 -16.24 -1.35 17.83
CA PRO A 267 -14.91 -0.83 17.58
C PRO A 267 -13.87 -1.87 17.17
N HIS A 268 -14.11 -3.16 17.42
CA HIS A 268 -13.17 -4.25 17.17
C HIS A 268 -13.56 -5.10 15.96
N ARG A 269 -14.51 -4.64 15.13
CA ARG A 269 -15.01 -5.44 14.01
C ARG A 269 -13.95 -5.66 12.94
N PHE A 270 -13.19 -4.61 12.65
CA PHE A 270 -12.11 -4.52 11.69
C PHE A 270 -10.84 -4.09 12.44
N PRO A 271 -10.17 -5.01 13.15
CA PRO A 271 -8.99 -4.68 13.95
C PRO A 271 -7.80 -4.21 13.09
N ASP A 272 -7.79 -4.52 11.80
CA ASP A 272 -6.73 -4.12 10.86
C ASP A 272 -6.99 -2.76 10.17
N LEU A 273 -8.04 -2.01 10.55
CA LEU A 273 -8.49 -0.75 9.94
C LEU A 273 -8.72 0.36 10.97
#